data_AF-A0A3D1H6I4-F1
#
_entry.id   AF-A0A3D1H6I4-F1
#
_cell.length_a   1.000
_cell.length_b   1.000
_cell.length_c   1.000
_cell.angle_alpha   90.00
_cell.angle_beta   90.00
_cell.angle_gamma   90.00
#
_symmetry.space_group_name_H-M   'P 1'
#
loop_
_entity.id
_entity.type
_entity.pdbx_description
1 polymer ?
#
loop_
_entity_poly.entity_id
_entity_poly.type
_entity_poly.pdbx_seq_one_letter_code
_entity_poly.pdbx_strand_id
1 'polypeptide(L)'
;PIISDSEFDLLAHKHNYNKVGYTVTDAIPHTYQMYSLQKCFDISKAPLDINDCVCSPKLDGAAVSLLYADGCLELALTRGDGKQGRDITDKMSTLVPTEIMEKRLIQITGEVVAPSSIPNSRNFAAGSLGLKGEEGLEEFKTRPLVFVAYDATPELSEQYSGALRRLEFHGFTVVDSFDTSDYPTDGLVYRLCDNLKYLRLGHTSNHPRGAFALKEQAEGVITTLEDVVWQIGKSGVVSPVAILSP
;
A
#
# COMPACT_ATOMS: atom_id res chain seq x y z
N PRO A 1 17.16 -25.97 -12.06
CA PRO A 1 17.00 -24.53 -12.34
C PRO A 1 16.96 -23.77 -11.00
N ILE A 2 17.53 -22.57 -10.93
CA ILE A 2 17.64 -21.77 -9.68
C ILE A 2 16.30 -21.12 -9.32
N ILE A 3 15.40 -20.96 -10.29
CA ILE A 3 14.02 -20.47 -10.13
C ILE A 3 13.06 -21.32 -10.96
N SER A 4 11.76 -21.32 -10.63
CA SER A 4 10.71 -22.01 -11.39
C SER A 4 10.42 -21.32 -12.73
N ASP A 5 9.86 -22.05 -13.69
CA ASP A 5 9.52 -21.49 -15.01
C ASP A 5 8.54 -20.32 -14.92
N SER A 6 7.59 -20.36 -13.97
CA SER A 6 6.68 -19.24 -13.70
C SER A 6 7.39 -18.00 -13.12
N GLU A 7 8.39 -18.20 -12.26
CA GLU A 7 9.18 -17.10 -11.70
C GLU A 7 10.11 -16.50 -12.77
N PHE A 8 10.66 -17.35 -13.64
CA PHE A 8 11.45 -16.93 -14.79
C PHE A 8 10.62 -16.11 -15.77
N ASP A 9 9.42 -16.57 -16.14
CA ASP A 9 8.53 -15.85 -17.07
C ASP A 9 8.11 -14.49 -16.51
N LEU A 10 7.85 -14.41 -15.19
CA LEU A 10 7.57 -13.16 -14.48
C LEU A 10 8.74 -12.17 -14.57
N LEU A 11 9.96 -12.62 -14.29
CA LEU A 11 11.17 -11.78 -14.37
C LEU A 11 11.52 -11.41 -15.83
N ALA A 12 11.37 -12.35 -16.78
CA ALA A 12 11.70 -12.14 -18.18
C ALA A 12 10.74 -11.15 -18.87
N HIS A 13 9.45 -11.21 -18.56
CA HIS A 13 8.46 -10.23 -19.03
C HIS A 13 8.71 -8.85 -18.40
N LYS A 14 9.23 -8.79 -17.17
CA LYS A 14 9.50 -7.57 -16.41
C LYS A 14 10.76 -6.82 -16.88
N HIS A 15 11.82 -7.53 -17.29
CA HIS A 15 13.06 -6.92 -17.78
C HIS A 15 13.11 -6.73 -19.32
N ASN A 16 11.97 -6.85 -20.02
CA ASN A 16 11.91 -6.78 -21.49
C ASN A 16 12.90 -7.73 -22.19
N TYR A 17 13.15 -8.92 -21.63
CA TYR A 17 14.19 -9.85 -22.10
C TYR A 17 14.01 -10.25 -23.58
N ASN A 18 12.79 -10.16 -24.12
CA ASN A 18 12.46 -10.60 -25.49
C ASN A 18 11.73 -9.57 -26.38
N LYS A 19 11.75 -8.24 -26.13
CA LYS A 19 11.07 -7.31 -27.06
C LYS A 19 11.72 -5.94 -27.29
N VAL A 20 11.98 -5.69 -28.57
CA VAL A 20 12.18 -4.39 -29.22
C VAL A 20 10.80 -3.73 -29.42
N GLY A 21 10.60 -2.52 -28.91
CA GLY A 21 9.38 -1.73 -29.14
C GLY A 21 8.88 -0.99 -27.88
N TYR A 22 8.97 0.34 -27.91
CA TYR A 22 8.70 1.26 -26.81
C TYR A 22 7.20 1.58 -26.66
N THR A 23 6.70 1.57 -25.43
CA THR A 23 5.59 2.41 -25.00
C THR A 23 5.89 2.84 -23.56
N VAL A 24 6.38 4.07 -23.36
CA VAL A 24 6.61 4.60 -22.00
C VAL A 24 5.28 5.01 -21.40
N THR A 25 4.76 4.11 -20.60
CA THR A 25 4.14 4.52 -19.35
C THR A 25 5.19 4.30 -18.27
N ASP A 26 5.49 5.32 -17.46
CA ASP A 26 6.36 5.23 -16.25
C ASP A 26 5.81 4.26 -15.16
N ALA A 27 4.83 3.43 -15.51
CA ALA A 27 4.11 2.53 -14.63
C ALA A 27 4.57 1.09 -14.88
N ILE A 28 5.12 0.48 -13.84
CA ILE A 28 5.58 -0.90 -13.81
C ILE A 28 4.50 -1.76 -13.13
N PRO A 29 4.14 -2.93 -13.68
CA PRO A 29 3.17 -3.81 -13.07
C PRO A 29 3.67 -4.38 -11.74
N HIS A 30 2.78 -4.46 -10.75
CA HIS A 30 3.04 -5.15 -9.49
C HIS A 30 3.12 -6.66 -9.73
N THR A 31 3.99 -7.34 -8.98
CA THR A 31 4.06 -8.82 -9.01
C THR A 31 2.80 -9.42 -8.40
N TYR A 32 2.34 -8.85 -7.30
CA TYR A 32 1.06 -9.15 -6.68
C TYR A 32 0.23 -7.87 -6.58
N GLN A 33 -1.02 -7.91 -7.07
CA GLN A 33 -1.90 -6.73 -7.10
C GLN A 33 -2.13 -6.18 -5.68
N MET A 34 -1.98 -4.86 -5.51
CA MET A 34 -2.30 -4.16 -4.27
C MET A 34 -3.76 -3.73 -4.23
N TYR A 35 -4.53 -4.32 -3.31
CA TYR A 35 -5.95 -4.02 -3.14
C TYR A 35 -6.19 -2.84 -2.20
N SER A 36 -7.38 -2.22 -2.30
CA SER A 36 -7.89 -1.34 -1.24
C SER A 36 -8.62 -2.16 -0.19
N LEU A 37 -8.85 -1.58 0.99
CA LEU A 37 -9.72 -2.18 1.99
C LEU A 37 -11.19 -1.77 1.77
N GLN A 38 -12.10 -2.70 2.02
CA GLN A 38 -13.53 -2.38 2.16
C GLN A 38 -13.71 -1.48 3.39
N LYS A 39 -14.42 -0.36 3.22
CA LYS A 39 -14.72 0.55 4.35
C LYS A 39 -15.96 0.06 5.09
N CYS A 40 -15.88 0.05 6.41
CA CYS A 40 -16.99 -0.19 7.32
C CYS A 40 -17.10 1.01 8.26
N PHE A 41 -18.31 1.50 8.51
CA PHE A 41 -18.56 2.65 9.39
C PHE A 41 -19.30 2.26 10.68
N ASP A 42 -19.70 1.00 10.78
CA ASP A 42 -20.46 0.46 11.90
C ASP A 42 -19.96 -0.95 12.19
N ILE A 43 -19.29 -1.13 13.32
CA ILE A 43 -18.66 -2.41 13.69
C ILE A 43 -19.68 -3.55 13.85
N SER A 44 -20.95 -3.23 14.16
CA SER A 44 -22.02 -4.24 14.25
C SER A 44 -22.37 -4.86 12.89
N LYS A 45 -21.98 -4.18 11.79
CA LYS A 45 -22.18 -4.62 10.41
C LYS A 45 -20.86 -5.05 9.75
N ALA A 46 -19.86 -5.41 10.55
CA ALA A 46 -18.58 -5.88 10.05
C ALA A 46 -18.76 -7.09 9.11
N PRO A 47 -18.03 -7.15 7.97
CA PRO A 47 -18.13 -8.27 7.03
C PRO A 47 -17.47 -9.56 7.54
N LEU A 48 -16.78 -9.49 8.69
CA LEU A 48 -16.03 -10.58 9.33
C LEU A 48 -16.34 -10.61 10.82
N ASP A 49 -16.16 -11.78 11.44
CA ASP A 49 -16.11 -11.87 12.90
C ASP A 49 -14.83 -11.21 13.40
N ILE A 50 -14.98 -10.15 14.19
CA ILE A 50 -13.86 -9.35 14.70
C ILE A 50 -12.99 -10.15 15.68
N ASN A 51 -13.52 -11.20 16.31
CA ASN A 51 -12.75 -12.04 17.24
C ASN A 51 -11.75 -12.95 16.50
N ASP A 52 -12.00 -13.23 15.22
CA ASP A 52 -11.09 -13.97 14.33
C ASP A 52 -10.03 -13.05 13.69
N CYS A 53 -10.03 -11.75 14.02
CA CYS A 53 -9.20 -10.75 13.37
C CYS A 53 -8.11 -10.18 14.29
N VAL A 54 -6.97 -9.85 13.69
CA VAL A 54 -6.02 -8.91 14.26
C VAL A 54 -6.46 -7.50 13.90
N CYS A 55 -6.45 -6.62 14.89
CA CYS A 55 -6.72 -5.20 14.70
C CYS A 55 -5.40 -4.42 14.68
N SER A 56 -5.22 -3.55 13.70
CA SER A 56 -4.07 -2.65 13.60
C SER A 56 -4.52 -1.22 13.29
N PRO A 57 -3.73 -0.19 13.63
CA PRO A 57 -4.03 1.17 13.21
C PRO A 57 -4.04 1.28 11.69
N LYS A 58 -4.97 2.05 11.14
CA LYS A 58 -4.95 2.40 9.72
C LYS A 58 -4.09 3.65 9.54
N LEU A 59 -2.82 3.43 9.21
CA LEU A 59 -1.87 4.50 8.91
C LEU A 59 -2.34 5.35 7.72
N ASP A 60 -2.18 6.68 7.83
CA ASP A 60 -2.49 7.61 6.74
C ASP A 60 -1.20 8.10 6.06
N GLY A 61 -0.77 7.37 5.04
CA GLY A 61 0.45 7.66 4.30
C GLY A 61 0.34 7.33 2.81
N ALA A 62 1.43 6.80 2.27
CA ALA A 62 1.50 6.30 0.91
C ALA A 62 1.85 4.80 0.87
N ALA A 63 0.91 3.99 0.37
CA ALA A 63 1.12 2.57 0.18
C ALA A 63 2.22 2.27 -0.86
N VAL A 64 3.13 1.37 -0.48
CA VAL A 64 4.29 0.94 -1.26
C VAL A 64 4.41 -0.59 -1.22
N SER A 65 4.85 -1.18 -2.33
CA SER A 65 5.25 -2.59 -2.41
C SER A 65 6.75 -2.72 -2.67
N LEU A 66 7.38 -3.67 -2.00
CA LEU A 66 8.79 -3.99 -2.10
C LEU A 66 8.92 -5.44 -2.56
N LEU A 67 9.51 -5.66 -3.72
CA LEU A 67 9.79 -6.99 -4.25
C LEU A 67 11.22 -7.38 -3.90
N TYR A 68 11.35 -8.50 -3.20
CA TYR A 68 12.63 -9.15 -2.93
C TYR A 68 12.74 -10.44 -3.73
N ALA A 69 13.90 -10.69 -4.31
CA ALA A 69 14.25 -11.96 -4.96
C ALA A 69 15.62 -12.43 -4.48
N ASP A 70 15.74 -13.72 -4.13
CA ASP A 70 16.95 -14.27 -3.49
C ASP A 70 17.45 -13.44 -2.30
N GLY A 71 16.52 -12.84 -1.57
CA GLY A 71 16.82 -11.99 -0.42
C GLY A 71 17.26 -10.57 -0.76
N CYS A 72 17.42 -10.17 -2.02
CA CYS A 72 17.82 -8.80 -2.40
C CYS A 72 16.60 -7.96 -2.79
N LEU A 73 16.58 -6.68 -2.40
CA LEU A 73 15.56 -5.72 -2.85
C LEU A 73 15.74 -5.44 -4.35
N GLU A 74 14.83 -5.97 -5.17
CA GLU A 74 14.88 -5.85 -6.62
C GLU A 74 14.07 -4.66 -7.15
N LEU A 75 12.96 -4.35 -6.50
CA LEU A 75 12.06 -3.30 -6.98
C LEU A 75 11.18 -2.77 -5.85
N ALA A 76 11.02 -1.45 -5.78
CA ALA A 76 9.97 -0.83 -4.99
C ALA A 76 9.04 0.00 -5.87
N LEU A 77 7.73 -0.19 -5.67
CA LEU A 77 6.70 0.51 -6.42
C LEU A 77 5.75 1.26 -5.48
N THR A 78 5.37 2.47 -5.89
CA THR A 78 4.16 3.11 -5.35
C THR A 78 2.92 2.30 -5.71
N ARG A 79 1.83 2.42 -4.95
CA ARG A 79 0.60 1.69 -5.24
C ARG A 79 0.00 1.96 -6.63
N GLY A 80 -0.01 3.22 -7.07
CA GLY A 80 -0.65 3.63 -8.33
C GLY A 80 -2.14 3.27 -8.38
N ASP A 81 -2.57 2.53 -9.40
CA ASP A 81 -3.94 2.01 -9.51
C ASP A 81 -4.17 0.67 -8.78
N GLY A 82 -3.13 0.15 -8.13
CA GLY A 82 -3.09 -1.14 -7.47
C GLY A 82 -2.60 -2.29 -8.35
N LYS A 83 -2.60 -2.13 -9.69
CA LYS A 83 -2.06 -3.10 -10.65
C LYS A 83 -0.68 -2.71 -11.16
N GLN A 84 -0.45 -1.41 -11.31
CA GLN A 84 0.80 -0.84 -11.74
C GLN A 84 1.14 0.43 -10.95
N GLY A 85 2.44 0.65 -10.76
CA GLY A 85 3.00 1.68 -9.89
C GLY A 85 4.25 2.31 -10.49
N ARG A 86 4.66 3.45 -9.92
CA ARG A 86 5.94 4.09 -10.27
C ARG A 86 7.09 3.47 -9.48
N ASP A 87 8.22 3.24 -10.15
CA ASP A 87 9.49 2.87 -9.54
C ASP A 87 10.03 3.93 -8.58
N ILE A 88 10.31 3.49 -7.35
CA ILE A 88 10.86 4.28 -6.24
C ILE A 88 11.95 3.48 -5.50
N THR A 89 12.60 2.53 -6.18
CA THR A 89 13.60 1.63 -5.59
C THR A 89 14.77 2.39 -4.98
N ASP A 90 15.22 3.46 -5.65
CA ASP A 90 16.27 4.37 -5.18
C ASP A 90 15.97 4.91 -3.77
N LYS A 91 14.74 5.37 -3.55
CA LYS A 91 14.27 5.95 -2.29
C LYS A 91 14.02 4.88 -1.25
N MET A 92 13.36 3.79 -1.62
CA MET A 92 13.04 2.73 -0.65
C MET A 92 14.29 2.02 -0.15
N SER A 93 15.34 1.91 -0.97
CA SER A 93 16.63 1.36 -0.53
C SER A 93 17.25 2.10 0.65
N THR A 94 16.85 3.35 0.91
CA THR A 94 17.31 4.13 2.07
C THR A 94 16.42 3.99 3.31
N LEU A 95 15.19 3.47 3.16
CA LEU A 95 14.21 3.33 4.25
C LEU A 95 14.02 1.89 4.73
N VAL A 96 14.45 0.90 3.94
CA VAL A 96 14.21 -0.52 4.23
C VAL A 96 15.49 -1.35 4.08
N PRO A 97 15.55 -2.55 4.68
CA PRO A 97 16.65 -3.48 4.45
C PRO A 97 16.81 -3.80 2.97
N THR A 98 18.01 -3.60 2.40
CA THR A 98 18.30 -3.98 1.00
C THR A 98 18.50 -5.48 0.84
N GLU A 99 18.78 -6.19 1.94
CA GLU A 99 18.92 -7.64 1.99
C GLU A 99 18.10 -8.22 3.14
N ILE A 100 17.44 -9.36 2.89
CA ILE A 100 16.65 -10.13 3.85
C ILE A 100 17.01 -11.62 3.75
N MET A 101 16.68 -12.40 4.78
CA MET A 101 16.98 -13.83 4.81
C MET A 101 16.01 -14.68 3.98
N GLU A 102 14.82 -14.17 3.64
CA GLU A 102 13.86 -14.88 2.79
C GLU A 102 14.39 -14.93 1.35
N LYS A 103 14.64 -16.15 0.85
CA LYS A 103 15.21 -16.37 -0.49
C LYS A 103 14.15 -16.53 -1.58
N ARG A 104 12.90 -16.81 -1.21
CA ARG A 104 11.80 -16.88 -2.16
C ARG A 104 11.48 -15.50 -2.73
N LEU A 105 10.87 -15.48 -3.91
CA LEU A 105 10.27 -14.27 -4.46
C LEU A 105 9.14 -13.81 -3.53
N ILE A 106 9.28 -12.63 -2.94
CA ILE A 106 8.30 -12.10 -1.99
C ILE A 106 8.05 -10.62 -2.21
N GLN A 107 6.79 -10.22 -2.15
CA GLN A 107 6.37 -8.83 -2.16
C GLN A 107 5.91 -8.43 -0.75
N ILE A 108 6.65 -7.55 -0.11
CA ILE A 108 6.30 -6.95 1.18
C ILE A 108 5.57 -5.64 0.92
N THR A 109 4.40 -5.46 1.52
CA THR A 109 3.62 -4.22 1.40
C THR A 109 3.55 -3.49 2.72
N GLY A 110 3.63 -2.16 2.63
CA GLY A 110 3.63 -1.28 3.77
C GLY A 110 3.16 0.11 3.41
N GLU A 111 3.17 0.98 4.41
CA GLU A 111 2.82 2.39 4.27
C GLU A 111 4.05 3.24 4.59
N VAL A 112 4.38 4.19 3.71
CA VAL A 112 5.34 5.25 4.02
C VAL A 112 4.56 6.37 4.70
N VAL A 113 4.93 6.67 5.94
CA VAL A 113 4.24 7.65 6.80
C VAL A 113 5.16 8.81 7.14
N ALA A 114 4.55 9.95 7.46
CA ALA A 114 5.22 11.14 7.94
C ALA A 114 4.57 11.62 9.25
N PRO A 115 5.32 12.27 10.15
CA PRO A 115 4.81 12.74 11.43
C PRO A 115 3.59 13.66 11.30
N SER A 116 2.70 13.61 12.28
CA SER A 116 1.51 14.45 12.42
C SER A 116 1.81 15.94 12.51
N SER A 117 3.04 16.30 12.89
CA SER A 117 3.51 17.70 12.91
C SER A 117 3.62 18.32 11.50
N ILE A 118 3.65 17.50 10.44
CA ILE A 118 3.70 17.96 9.05
C ILE A 118 2.26 18.13 8.53
N PRO A 119 1.85 19.35 8.13
CA PRO A 119 0.55 19.56 7.52
C PRO A 119 0.38 18.72 6.26
N ASN A 120 -0.78 18.06 6.12
CA ASN A 120 -1.04 17.13 5.02
C ASN A 120 0.05 16.04 4.89
N SER A 121 0.50 15.49 6.01
CA SER A 121 1.52 14.44 6.13
C SER A 121 1.40 13.31 5.10
N ARG A 122 0.19 12.84 4.80
CA ARG A 122 -0.09 11.85 3.75
C ARG A 122 0.39 12.31 2.37
N ASN A 123 0.03 13.52 1.97
CA ASN A 123 0.46 14.11 0.70
C ASN A 123 1.95 14.43 0.71
N PHE A 124 2.51 14.81 1.86
CA PHE A 124 3.94 14.99 2.02
C PHE A 124 4.68 13.67 1.77
N ALA A 125 4.25 12.55 2.38
CA ALA A 125 4.83 11.23 2.15
C ALA A 125 4.74 10.82 0.68
N ALA A 126 3.54 10.90 0.08
CA ALA A 126 3.35 10.57 -1.34
C ALA A 126 4.19 11.46 -2.29
N GLY A 127 4.26 12.76 -2.00
CA GLY A 127 5.07 13.72 -2.77
C GLY A 127 6.57 13.45 -2.66
N SER A 128 7.03 13.00 -1.49
CA SER A 128 8.43 12.63 -1.24
C SER A 128 8.88 11.49 -2.16
N LEU A 129 8.05 10.48 -2.30
CA LEU A 129 8.29 9.34 -3.19
C LEU A 129 8.36 9.76 -4.68
N GLY A 130 7.79 10.92 -5.02
CA GLY A 130 7.77 11.46 -6.37
C GLY A 130 8.97 12.33 -6.76
N LEU A 131 9.92 12.59 -5.85
CA LEU A 131 11.12 13.38 -6.12
C LEU A 131 11.99 12.72 -7.20
N LYS A 132 12.59 13.54 -8.07
CA LYS A 132 13.31 13.07 -9.26
C LYS A 132 14.79 13.47 -9.22
N GLY A 133 15.63 12.62 -9.81
CA GLY A 133 17.06 12.88 -9.95
C GLY A 133 17.82 12.77 -8.63
N GLU A 134 19.13 12.99 -8.70
CA GLU A 134 20.04 12.91 -7.55
C GLU A 134 19.69 13.93 -6.46
N GLU A 135 19.41 15.18 -6.84
CA GLU A 135 18.97 16.22 -5.90
C GLU A 135 17.69 15.81 -5.14
N GLY A 136 16.74 15.19 -5.84
CA GLY A 136 15.52 14.68 -5.24
C GLY A 136 15.75 13.53 -4.27
N LEU A 137 16.74 12.67 -4.54
CA LEU A 137 17.12 11.58 -3.64
C LEU A 137 17.82 12.12 -2.38
N GLU A 138 18.69 13.12 -2.52
CA GLU A 138 19.33 13.77 -1.36
C GLU A 138 18.30 14.49 -0.50
N GLU A 139 17.34 15.20 -1.10
CA GLU A 139 16.23 15.78 -0.37
C GLU A 139 15.39 14.69 0.35
N PHE A 140 15.06 13.60 -0.35
CA PHE A 140 14.29 12.48 0.22
C PHE A 140 14.92 11.93 1.50
N LYS A 141 16.24 11.73 1.51
CA LYS A 141 16.99 11.22 2.68
C LYS A 141 16.88 12.13 3.91
N THR A 142 16.61 13.42 3.73
CA THR A 142 16.42 14.36 4.84
C THR A 142 15.00 14.39 5.39
N ARG A 143 14.03 13.79 4.68
CA ARG A 143 12.61 13.83 5.09
C ARG A 143 12.38 12.82 6.22
N PRO A 144 11.57 13.17 7.25
CA PRO A 144 11.30 12.29 8.38
C PRO A 144 10.25 11.24 7.99
N LEU A 145 10.61 10.34 7.09
CA LEU A 145 9.73 9.29 6.59
C LEU A 145 10.08 7.95 7.23
N VAL A 146 9.05 7.17 7.52
CA VAL A 146 9.21 5.80 8.01
C VAL A 146 8.38 4.88 7.14
N PHE A 147 8.94 3.74 6.77
CA PHE A 147 8.19 2.66 6.16
C PHE A 147 7.72 1.69 7.25
N VAL A 148 6.42 1.41 7.27
CA VAL A 148 5.81 0.47 8.21
C VAL A 148 5.17 -0.66 7.42
N ALA A 149 5.70 -1.86 7.54
CA ALA A 149 5.21 -3.05 6.85
C ALA A 149 3.92 -3.56 7.51
N TYR A 150 2.95 -3.96 6.69
CA TYR A 150 1.68 -4.52 7.18
C TYR A 150 1.34 -5.89 6.58
N ASP A 151 1.95 -6.29 5.46
CA ASP A 151 1.68 -7.60 4.85
C ASP A 151 2.83 -8.08 3.97
N ALA A 152 2.81 -9.37 3.62
CA ALA A 152 3.73 -9.97 2.66
C ALA A 152 3.04 -11.08 1.85
N THR A 153 3.34 -11.14 0.57
CA THR A 153 2.81 -12.13 -0.38
C THR A 153 3.94 -12.75 -1.20
N PRO A 154 4.09 -14.09 -1.26
CA PRO A 154 3.31 -15.10 -0.55
C PRO A 154 3.45 -15.02 0.98
N GLU A 155 2.52 -15.64 1.70
CA GLU A 155 2.45 -15.54 3.15
C GLU A 155 3.66 -16.19 3.83
N LEU A 156 4.22 -15.46 4.80
CA LEU A 156 5.39 -15.90 5.55
C LEU A 156 5.07 -16.91 6.64
N SER A 157 3.81 -17.07 7.02
CA SER A 157 3.38 -17.87 8.18
C SER A 157 1.90 -18.23 8.03
N GLU A 158 1.43 -19.28 8.70
CA GLU A 158 0.01 -19.64 8.76
C GLU A 158 -0.82 -18.61 9.55
N GLN A 159 -0.20 -17.95 10.53
CA GLN A 159 -0.81 -16.89 11.32
C GLN A 159 -0.27 -15.53 10.90
N TYR A 160 -1.14 -14.53 10.79
CA TYR A 160 -0.80 -13.16 10.39
C TYR A 160 0.21 -12.52 11.34
N SER A 161 0.01 -12.63 12.66
CA SER A 161 0.98 -12.14 13.65
C SER A 161 2.34 -12.83 13.52
N GLY A 162 2.38 -14.11 13.12
CA GLY A 162 3.62 -14.81 12.80
C GLY A 162 4.31 -14.27 11.54
N ALA A 163 3.54 -13.76 10.57
CA ALA A 163 4.09 -13.11 9.39
C ALA A 163 4.73 -11.75 9.76
N LEU A 164 4.06 -10.95 10.59
CA LEU A 164 4.60 -9.68 11.10
C LEU A 164 5.90 -9.90 11.88
N ARG A 165 5.95 -10.88 12.79
CA ARG A 165 7.20 -11.24 13.51
C ARG A 165 8.34 -11.66 12.57
N ARG A 166 8.03 -12.33 11.46
CA ARG A 166 9.05 -12.67 10.44
C ARG A 166 9.56 -11.42 9.71
N LEU A 167 8.69 -10.45 9.44
CA LEU A 167 9.10 -9.16 8.90
C LEU A 167 9.98 -8.40 9.89
N GLU A 168 9.63 -8.36 11.17
CA GLU A 168 10.51 -7.79 12.21
C GLU A 168 11.88 -8.47 12.26
N PHE A 169 11.91 -9.80 12.16
CA PHE A 169 13.16 -10.56 12.11
C PHE A 169 14.03 -10.24 10.88
N HIS A 170 13.41 -9.74 9.80
CA HIS A 170 14.12 -9.22 8.62
C HIS A 170 14.52 -7.75 8.73
N GLY A 171 14.23 -7.09 9.86
CA GLY A 171 14.60 -5.70 10.13
C GLY A 171 13.56 -4.67 9.72
N PHE A 172 12.31 -5.07 9.48
CA PHE A 172 11.22 -4.12 9.21
C PHE A 172 10.56 -3.64 10.49
N THR A 173 10.20 -2.36 10.51
CA THR A 173 9.15 -1.85 11.40
C THR A 173 7.80 -2.36 10.91
N VAL A 174 6.95 -2.88 11.81
CA VAL A 174 5.66 -3.49 11.46
C VAL A 174 4.48 -2.81 12.15
N VAL A 175 3.30 -2.91 11.53
CA VAL A 175 2.11 -2.15 11.91
C VAL A 175 1.55 -2.45 13.32
N ASP A 176 1.84 -3.61 13.90
CA ASP A 176 1.34 -4.00 15.23
C ASP A 176 2.27 -3.58 16.38
N SER A 177 3.56 -3.36 16.11
CA SER A 177 4.55 -2.90 17.10
C SER A 177 4.96 -1.43 16.93
N PHE A 178 4.59 -0.79 15.82
CA PHE A 178 4.89 0.61 15.55
C PHE A 178 4.11 1.58 16.45
N ASP A 179 4.82 2.48 17.12
CA ASP A 179 4.21 3.57 17.90
C ASP A 179 3.62 4.63 16.96
N THR A 180 2.29 4.71 16.93
CA THR A 180 1.55 5.66 16.09
C THR A 180 1.27 6.99 16.76
N SER A 181 1.76 7.25 17.98
CA SER A 181 1.42 8.47 18.75
C SER A 181 1.74 9.76 17.98
N ASP A 182 2.84 9.75 17.21
CA ASP A 182 3.29 10.88 16.40
C ASP A 182 2.87 10.79 14.93
N TYR A 183 2.02 9.84 14.55
CA TYR A 183 1.64 9.59 13.14
C TYR A 183 0.13 9.60 12.93
N PRO A 184 -0.37 10.14 11.81
CA PRO A 184 -1.80 10.21 11.58
C PRO A 184 -2.36 8.83 11.25
N THR A 185 -3.50 8.53 11.86
CA THR A 185 -4.29 7.33 11.58
C THR A 185 -5.71 7.76 11.23
N ASP A 186 -6.37 7.05 10.30
CA ASP A 186 -7.71 7.39 9.79
C ASP A 186 -8.73 6.26 10.03
N GLY A 187 -8.48 5.44 11.05
CA GLY A 187 -9.33 4.33 11.47
C GLY A 187 -8.54 3.11 11.94
N LEU A 188 -9.21 1.97 11.95
CA LEU A 188 -8.64 0.66 12.30
C LEU A 188 -8.76 -0.29 11.11
N VAL A 189 -7.78 -1.18 10.96
CA VAL A 189 -7.84 -2.29 10.01
C VAL A 189 -8.06 -3.57 10.79
N TYR A 190 -9.07 -4.34 10.37
CA TYR A 190 -9.31 -5.69 10.84
C TYR A 190 -8.93 -6.66 9.73
N ARG A 191 -8.01 -7.57 10.01
CA ARG A 191 -7.57 -8.63 9.10
C ARG A 191 -7.66 -9.97 9.81
N LEU A 192 -8.13 -11.01 9.13
CA LEU A 192 -8.14 -12.38 9.67
C LEU A 192 -6.76 -12.82 10.18
N CYS A 193 -6.76 -13.43 11.37
CA CYS A 193 -5.56 -14.01 11.99
C CYS A 193 -5.00 -15.18 11.16
N ASP A 194 -5.87 -16.03 10.62
CA ASP A 194 -5.50 -17.22 9.85
C ASP A 194 -5.30 -16.86 8.36
N ASN A 195 -4.06 -16.98 7.88
CA ASN A 195 -3.68 -16.68 6.51
C ASN A 195 -4.22 -17.70 5.50
N LEU A 196 -4.40 -18.97 5.87
CA LEU A 196 -5.02 -19.96 5.00
C LEU A 196 -6.50 -19.64 4.79
N LYS A 197 -7.21 -19.22 5.85
CA LYS A 197 -8.59 -18.73 5.77
C LYS A 197 -8.67 -17.45 4.94
N TYR A 198 -7.76 -16.50 5.14
CA TYR A 198 -7.66 -15.26 4.36
C TYR A 198 -7.53 -15.54 2.86
N LEU A 199 -6.59 -16.41 2.47
CA LEU A 199 -6.37 -16.84 1.08
C LEU A 199 -7.62 -17.51 0.48
N ARG A 200 -8.26 -18.42 1.22
CA ARG A 200 -9.46 -19.14 0.76
C ARG A 200 -10.65 -18.22 0.50
N LEU A 201 -10.80 -17.15 1.28
CA LEU A 201 -11.85 -16.15 1.04
C LEU A 201 -11.60 -15.36 -0.23
N GLY A 202 -10.34 -15.19 -0.63
CA GLY A 202 -9.95 -14.45 -1.83
C GLY A 202 -10.31 -12.97 -1.75
N HIS A 203 -10.62 -12.38 -2.90
CA HIS A 203 -10.87 -10.95 -3.05
C HIS A 203 -12.05 -10.68 -3.98
N THR A 204 -12.59 -9.46 -3.92
CA THR A 204 -13.46 -8.90 -4.96
C THR A 204 -12.58 -8.28 -6.06
N SER A 205 -13.18 -7.53 -6.98
CA SER A 205 -12.42 -6.77 -7.98
C SER A 205 -11.49 -5.71 -7.35
N ASN A 206 -11.79 -5.25 -6.13
CA ASN A 206 -11.15 -4.07 -5.53
C ASN A 206 -10.61 -4.26 -4.11
N HIS A 207 -11.11 -5.25 -3.36
CA HIS A 207 -10.73 -5.45 -1.95
C HIS A 207 -10.63 -6.93 -1.56
N PRO A 208 -9.73 -7.30 -0.63
CA PRO A 208 -9.71 -8.63 -0.06
C PRO A 208 -10.97 -8.87 0.78
N ARG A 209 -11.45 -10.11 0.82
CA ARG A 209 -12.60 -10.50 1.65
C ARG A 209 -12.20 -10.78 3.10
N GLY A 210 -10.92 -11.06 3.34
CA GLY A 210 -10.37 -11.34 4.67
C GLY A 210 -9.89 -10.12 5.45
N ALA A 211 -10.12 -8.88 4.97
CA ALA A 211 -9.81 -7.66 5.72
C ALA A 211 -10.74 -6.49 5.38
N PHE A 212 -10.97 -5.61 6.34
CA PHE A 212 -11.72 -4.36 6.17
C PHE A 212 -11.14 -3.22 7.01
N ALA A 213 -11.46 -1.98 6.65
CA ALA A 213 -11.11 -0.78 7.39
C ALA A 213 -12.35 -0.23 8.11
N LEU A 214 -12.33 -0.21 9.44
CA LEU A 214 -13.30 0.51 10.25
C LEU A 214 -12.91 1.99 10.27
N LYS A 215 -13.83 2.86 9.82
CA LYS A 215 -13.64 4.31 9.80
C LYS A 215 -14.72 5.00 10.59
N GLU A 216 -14.36 6.12 11.20
CA GLU A 216 -15.34 7.05 11.75
C GLU A 216 -16.02 7.79 10.60
N GLN A 217 -17.34 7.96 10.73
CA GLN A 217 -18.10 8.81 9.84
C GLN A 217 -18.04 10.22 10.42
N ALA A 218 -17.29 11.12 9.78
CA ALA A 218 -17.32 12.53 10.15
C ALA A 218 -18.76 13.04 10.05
N GLU A 219 -19.22 13.76 11.08
CA GLU A 219 -20.51 14.43 11.01
C GLU A 219 -20.51 15.41 9.84
N GLY A 220 -21.56 15.36 9.02
CA GLY A 220 -21.72 16.33 7.95
C GLY A 220 -21.88 17.72 8.54
N VAL A 221 -21.14 18.69 8.01
CA VAL A 221 -21.33 20.10 8.37
C VAL A 221 -22.48 20.65 7.53
N ILE A 222 -23.40 21.38 8.15
CA ILE A 222 -24.42 22.14 7.43
C ILE A 222 -23.73 23.33 6.78
N THR A 223 -23.81 23.40 5.45
CA THR A 223 -23.33 24.54 4.67
C THR A 223 -24.39 24.99 3.66
N THR A 224 -24.22 26.17 3.09
CA THR A 224 -25.12 26.76 2.10
C THR A 224 -24.73 26.29 0.70
N LEU A 225 -25.71 25.78 -0.06
CA LEU A 225 -25.58 25.55 -1.49
C LEU A 225 -25.67 26.89 -2.22
N GLU A 226 -24.56 27.35 -2.79
CA GLU A 226 -24.48 28.63 -3.51
C GLU A 226 -24.92 28.47 -4.97
N ASP A 227 -24.47 27.40 -5.63
CA ASP A 227 -24.77 27.15 -7.04
C ASP A 227 -24.64 25.65 -7.40
N VAL A 228 -25.15 25.27 -8.58
CA VAL A 228 -24.95 23.94 -9.17
C VAL A 228 -24.45 24.09 -10.61
N VAL A 229 -23.19 23.71 -10.83
CA VAL A 229 -22.57 23.73 -12.17
C VAL A 229 -22.63 22.35 -12.82
N TRP A 230 -22.83 22.32 -14.14
CA TRP A 230 -22.94 21.07 -14.90
C TRP A 230 -21.63 20.77 -15.62
N GLN A 231 -21.00 19.64 -15.29
CA GLN A 231 -19.74 19.20 -15.91
C GLN A 231 -19.99 18.04 -16.87
N ILE A 232 -19.43 18.12 -18.07
CA ILE A 232 -19.49 17.03 -19.06
C ILE A 232 -18.28 16.13 -18.87
N GLY A 233 -18.51 14.88 -18.46
CA GLY A 233 -17.46 13.87 -18.33
C GLY A 233 -16.95 13.37 -19.69
N LYS A 234 -15.79 12.70 -19.68
CA LYS A 234 -15.17 12.12 -20.90
C LYS A 234 -16.06 11.13 -21.65
N SER A 235 -17.04 10.52 -20.98
CA SER A 235 -18.05 9.63 -21.54
C SER A 235 -19.32 10.35 -22.05
N GLY A 236 -19.37 11.68 -21.99
CA GLY A 236 -20.54 12.49 -22.36
C GLY A 236 -21.61 12.62 -21.26
N VAL A 237 -21.42 11.96 -20.10
CA VAL A 237 -22.33 12.07 -18.96
C VAL A 237 -22.22 13.48 -18.36
N VAL A 238 -23.36 14.16 -18.23
CA VAL A 238 -23.44 15.47 -17.56
C VAL A 238 -23.68 15.26 -16.07
N SER A 239 -22.73 15.67 -15.24
CA SER A 239 -22.78 15.52 -13.77
C SER A 239 -22.98 16.88 -13.10
N PRO A 240 -23.96 17.03 -12.20
CA PRO A 240 -24.12 18.24 -11.40
C PRO A 240 -23.05 18.27 -10.29
N VAL A 241 -22.42 19.43 -10.10
CA VAL A 241 -21.45 19.69 -9.03
C VAL A 241 -21.95 20.87 -8.21
N ALA A 242 -22.20 20.64 -6.93
CA ALA A 242 -22.60 21.67 -5.99
C ALA A 242 -21.42 22.58 -5.64
N ILE A 243 -21.62 23.89 -5.71
CA ILE A 243 -20.74 24.91 -5.15
C ILE A 243 -21.28 25.25 -3.77
N LEU A 244 -20.48 24.99 -2.74
CA LEU A 244 -20.86 25.15 -1.34
C LEU A 244 -20.06 26.29 -0.72
N SER A 245 -20.67 27.02 0.22
CA SER A 245 -19.93 27.95 1.07
C SER A 245 -18.86 27.19 1.88
N PRO A 246 -17.62 27.70 1.97
CA PRO A 246 -16.57 27.12 2.81
C PRO A 246 -16.94 27.07 4.29
#